data_AF-A0A069DIF0-F1
#
_entry.id   AF-A0A069DIF0-F1
#
_cell.length_a   1.000
_cell.length_b   1.000
_cell.length_c   1.000
_cell.angle_alpha   90.00
_cell.angle_beta   90.00
_cell.angle_gamma   90.00
#
_symmetry.space_group_name_H-M   'P 1'
#
loop_
_entity.id
_entity.type
_entity.pdbx_description
1 polymer ?
#
loop_
_entity_poly.entity_id
_entity_poly.type
_entity_poly.pdbx_seq_one_letter_code
_entity_poly.pdbx_strand_id
1 'polypeptide(L)'
;MAITRFRGEQIRDAVLKNSHIADDAAIAESKLAVNWEEHYQTALEGKKVADYIQVIATDVSGVANLDVSEIIPATVPNVLSDPLSGEGVIVDAPKNKVILRDVVTGEPVLDDKDQEVFGRMTFEGGVFVLKFYSPDGAGEVPFTMPEGQKIDWQYLKRFNLQTVSEMFAANEKFAEGTADATAHLNINQLAQDLYGAGFSLDRDGNGNLPKAIVQQIADEIQARIAADQAIRTDFASNEAGKGASTIGVQDEAGHFAGATVEAVLAEIFEALTGISNGGTTTQVEVDAARVSTLTGEHEALNDRLEADAAALAKQVADEKERAEAAEEALAGRATDLETEVTAARGTAETIDARLDRALNEDGTLKAGKDIHRHPKAVYVANGGESVVQLADFNVEDLPPYQVGDMTLDVYINGGLQHEGLNYAEVAGGLSINFDVGDGTTLITGDLVTIKYQVNNVE
;
A
#
# COMPACT_ATOMS: atom_id res chain seq x y z
N MET A 1 -10.47 40.92 -81.49
CA MET A 1 -10.85 40.83 -80.07
C MET A 1 -9.56 40.75 -79.27
N ALA A 2 -9.26 41.77 -78.49
CA ALA A 2 -8.07 41.80 -77.65
C ALA A 2 -8.23 40.79 -76.52
N ILE A 3 -7.26 39.88 -76.38
CA ILE A 3 -7.07 39.13 -75.14
C ILE A 3 -6.57 40.15 -74.13
N THR A 4 -7.50 40.75 -73.39
CA THR A 4 -7.18 41.58 -72.24
C THR A 4 -6.40 40.70 -71.28
N ARG A 5 -5.12 41.01 -71.09
CA ARG A 5 -4.22 40.35 -70.13
C ARG A 5 -4.96 40.21 -68.80
N PHE A 6 -5.09 38.98 -68.29
CA PHE A 6 -5.44 38.75 -66.89
C PHE A 6 -4.27 39.28 -66.04
N ARG A 7 -4.33 40.56 -65.70
CA ARG A 7 -3.54 41.12 -64.60
C ARG A 7 -4.27 40.79 -63.30
N GLY A 8 -3.53 40.47 -62.24
CA GLY A 8 -4.09 40.20 -60.90
C GLY A 8 -5.03 41.30 -60.38
N GLU A 9 -4.97 42.50 -60.98
CA GLU A 9 -5.87 43.66 -60.78
C GLU A 9 -7.38 43.38 -60.95
N GLN A 10 -7.79 42.29 -61.61
CA GLN A 10 -9.23 42.03 -61.85
C GLN A 10 -9.99 41.49 -60.63
N ILE A 11 -9.30 41.01 -59.59
CA ILE A 11 -9.91 40.74 -58.30
C ILE A 11 -9.73 42.02 -57.47
N ARG A 12 -10.77 42.87 -57.44
CA ARG A 12 -10.73 44.07 -56.60
C ARG A 12 -10.60 43.66 -55.13
N ASP A 13 -9.88 44.48 -54.37
CA ASP A 13 -9.82 44.38 -52.92
C ASP A 13 -11.26 44.35 -52.34
N ALA A 14 -11.51 43.43 -51.39
CA ALA A 14 -12.81 43.18 -50.77
C ALA A 14 -13.99 42.69 -51.66
N VAL A 15 -13.70 42.00 -52.78
CA VAL A 15 -14.76 41.30 -53.57
C VAL A 15 -15.25 40.04 -52.88
N LEU A 16 -14.33 39.26 -52.30
CA LEU A 16 -14.69 38.39 -51.19
C LEU A 16 -14.81 39.32 -49.97
N LYS A 17 -15.78 39.08 -49.10
CA LYS A 17 -15.92 39.86 -47.87
C LYS A 17 -15.65 38.93 -46.72
N ASN A 18 -15.02 39.45 -45.67
CA ASN A 18 -14.77 38.77 -44.40
C ASN A 18 -16.03 38.10 -43.80
N SER A 19 -17.24 38.49 -44.23
CA SER A 19 -18.49 37.83 -43.85
C SER A 19 -18.70 36.43 -44.46
N HIS A 20 -17.94 36.04 -45.48
CA HIS A 20 -18.09 34.77 -46.19
C HIS A 20 -17.18 33.66 -45.68
N ILE A 21 -16.18 34.00 -44.87
CA ILE A 21 -15.19 33.06 -44.35
C ILE A 21 -14.89 33.49 -42.91
N ALA A 22 -15.14 32.61 -41.94
CA ALA A 22 -14.85 32.90 -40.54
C ALA A 22 -13.34 33.08 -40.32
N ASP A 23 -12.94 33.97 -39.39
CA ASP A 23 -11.53 34.27 -39.11
C ASP A 23 -10.72 33.02 -38.66
N ASP A 24 -11.40 31.98 -38.16
CA ASP A 24 -10.85 30.69 -37.75
C ASP A 24 -10.84 29.63 -38.86
N ALA A 25 -11.37 29.95 -40.04
CA ALA A 25 -11.34 29.04 -41.18
C ALA A 25 -9.90 28.88 -41.70
N ALA A 26 -9.58 27.67 -42.17
CA ALA A 26 -8.24 27.34 -42.67
C ALA A 26 -7.75 28.31 -43.77
N ILE A 27 -8.68 28.91 -44.53
CA ILE A 27 -8.45 29.82 -45.66
C ILE A 27 -9.08 31.20 -45.38
N ALA A 28 -8.77 31.81 -44.23
CA ALA A 28 -9.19 33.19 -43.94
C ALA A 28 -8.74 34.16 -45.05
N GLU A 29 -9.55 35.19 -45.34
CA GLU A 29 -9.30 36.14 -46.43
C GLU A 29 -7.99 36.94 -46.24
N SER A 30 -7.54 37.10 -44.99
CA SER A 30 -6.22 37.66 -44.66
C SER A 30 -5.05 36.88 -45.26
N LYS A 31 -5.24 35.61 -45.63
CA LYS A 31 -4.25 34.77 -46.34
C LYS A 31 -4.41 34.80 -47.86
N LEU A 32 -5.46 35.45 -48.37
CA LEU A 32 -5.77 35.62 -49.80
C LEU A 32 -5.64 37.09 -50.25
N ALA A 33 -5.67 38.03 -49.30
CA ALA A 33 -5.57 39.46 -49.53
C ALA A 33 -4.11 39.85 -49.78
N VAL A 34 -3.72 39.91 -51.05
CA VAL A 34 -2.48 40.56 -51.46
C VAL A 34 -2.67 42.06 -51.27
N ASN A 35 -1.85 42.69 -50.44
CA ASN A 35 -1.74 44.14 -50.42
C ASN A 35 -1.04 44.59 -51.71
N TRP A 36 -1.82 44.79 -52.78
CA TRP A 36 -1.29 45.10 -54.11
C TRP A 36 -0.50 46.40 -54.13
N GLU A 37 -0.86 47.37 -53.29
CA GLU A 37 -0.10 48.63 -53.17
C GLU A 37 1.28 48.37 -52.55
N GLU A 38 1.36 47.60 -51.47
CA GLU A 38 2.65 47.24 -50.85
C GLU A 38 3.49 46.32 -51.75
N HIS A 39 2.86 45.37 -52.43
CA HIS A 39 3.53 44.53 -53.42
C HIS A 39 4.13 45.38 -54.55
N TYR A 40 3.34 46.29 -55.14
CA TYR A 40 3.79 47.10 -56.27
C TYR A 40 4.79 48.19 -55.87
N GLN A 41 4.53 48.93 -54.78
CA GLN A 41 5.36 50.06 -54.37
C GLN A 41 6.54 49.67 -53.49
N THR A 42 6.52 48.53 -52.80
CA THR A 42 7.59 48.17 -51.85
C THR A 42 8.30 46.90 -52.27
N ALA A 43 7.56 45.81 -52.52
CA ALA A 43 8.16 44.51 -52.82
C ALA A 43 8.83 44.46 -54.20
N LEU A 44 8.14 44.93 -55.25
CA LEU A 44 8.70 45.03 -56.59
C LEU A 44 9.76 46.14 -56.64
N GLU A 45 9.53 47.27 -55.96
CA GLU A 45 10.50 48.37 -55.92
C GLU A 45 11.85 47.93 -55.34
N GLY A 46 11.83 47.16 -54.25
CA GLY A 46 13.04 46.65 -53.61
C GLY A 46 13.83 45.63 -54.42
N LYS A 47 13.20 44.93 -55.39
CA LYS A 47 13.87 43.91 -56.20
C LYS A 47 14.45 44.50 -57.48
N LYS A 48 15.78 44.44 -57.57
CA LYS A 48 16.55 44.94 -58.71
C LYS A 48 17.00 43.80 -59.63
N VAL A 49 16.90 44.02 -60.93
CA VAL A 49 17.41 43.11 -61.98
C VAL A 49 18.48 43.83 -62.77
N ALA A 50 19.58 43.16 -63.08
CA ALA A 50 20.63 43.71 -63.94
C ALA A 50 20.52 43.10 -65.34
N ASP A 51 20.58 43.93 -66.36
CA ASP A 51 20.58 43.49 -67.76
C ASP A 51 21.58 44.29 -68.60
N TYR A 52 21.97 43.74 -69.76
CA TYR A 52 22.86 44.39 -70.71
C TYR A 52 22.08 45.27 -71.67
N ILE A 53 22.46 46.54 -71.73
CA ILE A 53 21.96 47.49 -72.74
C ILE A 53 22.98 47.60 -73.86
N GLN A 54 22.53 47.31 -75.07
CA GLN A 54 23.34 47.40 -76.28
C GLN A 54 23.24 48.79 -76.90
N VAL A 55 24.39 49.35 -77.22
CA VAL A 55 24.56 50.54 -78.05
C VAL A 55 25.29 50.12 -79.31
N ILE A 56 24.81 50.58 -80.47
CA ILE A 56 25.34 50.20 -81.77
C ILE A 56 26.14 51.32 -82.42
N ALA A 57 27.13 50.94 -83.24
CA ALA A 57 27.83 51.80 -84.18
C ALA A 57 28.45 53.09 -83.58
N THR A 58 29.01 52.99 -82.37
CA THR A 58 29.69 54.10 -81.70
C THR A 58 31.09 54.33 -82.29
N ASP A 59 31.40 55.56 -82.66
CA ASP A 59 32.73 55.95 -83.15
C ASP A 59 33.72 56.07 -81.99
N VAL A 60 34.81 55.30 -82.04
CA VAL A 60 35.86 55.27 -81.02
C VAL A 60 37.24 55.48 -81.64
N SER A 61 37.28 56.07 -82.84
CA SER A 61 38.52 56.25 -83.61
C SER A 61 39.61 56.97 -82.82
N GLY A 62 40.72 56.28 -82.53
CA GLY A 62 41.93 56.89 -81.96
C GLY A 62 41.85 57.30 -80.50
N VAL A 63 40.79 56.90 -79.76
CA VAL A 63 40.59 57.32 -78.36
C VAL A 63 40.79 56.18 -77.36
N ALA A 64 41.27 56.51 -76.16
CA ALA A 64 41.39 55.56 -75.04
C ALA A 64 40.17 55.55 -74.12
N ASN A 65 39.30 56.55 -74.26
CA ASN A 65 38.04 56.67 -73.54
C ASN A 65 37.06 57.55 -74.32
N LEU A 66 35.78 57.41 -74.00
CA LEU A 66 34.68 58.12 -74.66
C LEU A 66 33.67 58.61 -73.61
N ASP A 67 33.24 59.87 -73.70
CA ASP A 67 32.07 60.36 -72.97
C ASP A 67 30.81 59.81 -73.66
N VAL A 68 30.04 59.03 -72.92
CA VAL A 68 28.83 58.35 -73.40
C VAL A 68 27.57 58.91 -72.76
N SER A 69 27.65 60.05 -72.08
CA SER A 69 26.54 60.65 -71.34
C SER A 69 25.34 61.00 -72.23
N GLU A 70 25.59 61.43 -73.47
CA GLU A 70 24.52 61.73 -74.44
C GLU A 70 23.88 60.47 -75.02
N ILE A 71 24.60 59.35 -75.00
CA ILE A 71 24.15 58.05 -75.55
C ILE A 71 23.31 57.30 -74.52
N ILE A 72 23.65 57.41 -73.24
CA ILE A 72 22.88 56.81 -72.14
C ILE A 72 21.61 57.67 -71.93
N PRO A 73 20.42 57.23 -72.38
CA PRO A 73 19.26 58.11 -72.55
C PRO A 73 18.75 58.68 -71.22
N ALA A 74 18.41 59.97 -71.18
CA ALA A 74 17.86 60.65 -70.01
C ALA A 74 16.50 60.11 -69.51
N THR A 75 15.79 59.34 -70.34
CA THR A 75 14.52 58.68 -70.00
C THR A 75 14.68 57.45 -69.11
N VAL A 76 15.92 56.98 -68.93
CA VAL A 76 16.25 55.88 -68.05
C VAL A 76 16.97 56.48 -66.85
N PRO A 77 16.73 56.07 -65.59
CA PRO A 77 17.43 56.66 -64.44
C PRO A 77 18.94 56.70 -64.69
N ASN A 78 19.45 57.92 -64.88
CA ASN A 78 20.84 58.24 -65.23
C ASN A 78 21.66 58.58 -63.98
N VAL A 79 21.29 57.95 -62.87
CA VAL A 79 22.01 58.04 -61.62
C VAL A 79 23.04 56.92 -61.54
N LEU A 80 24.10 57.19 -60.77
CA LEU A 80 25.03 56.18 -60.32
C LEU A 80 24.29 55.12 -59.52
N SER A 81 24.36 53.85 -59.94
CA SER A 81 23.86 52.77 -59.09
C SER A 81 24.94 52.36 -58.09
N ASP A 82 24.66 52.48 -56.80
CA ASP A 82 25.43 51.84 -55.72
C ASP A 82 25.56 50.32 -56.00
N PRO A 83 26.71 49.68 -55.70
CA PRO A 83 26.98 48.28 -56.01
C PRO A 83 26.00 47.29 -55.37
N LEU A 84 25.14 47.70 -54.43
CA LEU A 84 24.17 46.82 -53.74
C LEU A 84 22.72 47.35 -53.63
N SER A 85 22.44 48.64 -53.82
CA SER A 85 21.10 49.20 -53.51
C SER A 85 20.48 50.12 -54.58
N GLY A 86 21.25 50.61 -55.55
CA GLY A 86 20.78 51.61 -56.53
C GLY A 86 20.19 51.05 -57.82
N GLU A 87 19.22 51.77 -58.40
CA GLU A 87 18.86 51.68 -59.82
C GLU A 87 19.86 52.51 -60.65
N GLY A 88 20.08 52.16 -61.92
CA GLY A 88 20.95 52.93 -62.81
C GLY A 88 22.12 52.15 -63.40
N VAL A 89 23.06 52.88 -63.99
CA VAL A 89 24.22 52.31 -64.70
C VAL A 89 25.25 51.81 -63.67
N ILE A 90 25.73 50.59 -63.86
CA ILE A 90 26.73 50.00 -62.96
C ILE A 90 28.12 50.54 -63.33
N VAL A 91 28.74 51.29 -62.41
CA VAL A 91 30.08 51.88 -62.61
C VAL A 91 31.16 51.32 -61.68
N ASP A 92 30.79 50.48 -60.72
CA ASP A 92 31.75 49.91 -59.77
C ASP A 92 32.41 48.63 -60.28
N ALA A 93 33.73 48.58 -60.14
CA ALA A 93 34.49 47.37 -60.38
C ALA A 93 34.15 46.29 -59.34
N PRO A 94 34.15 45.00 -59.72
CA PRO A 94 34.48 44.47 -61.05
C PRO A 94 33.30 44.42 -62.03
N LYS A 95 32.08 44.79 -61.59
CA LYS A 95 30.82 44.56 -62.33
C LYS A 95 30.55 45.58 -63.44
N ASN A 96 31.31 46.66 -63.52
CA ASN A 96 31.21 47.70 -64.56
C ASN A 96 31.89 47.34 -65.90
N LYS A 97 32.19 46.05 -66.14
CA LYS A 97 32.77 45.59 -67.41
C LYS A 97 31.77 45.77 -68.55
N VAL A 98 32.23 46.35 -69.65
CA VAL A 98 31.48 46.60 -70.88
C VAL A 98 32.04 45.70 -71.97
N ILE A 99 31.16 44.96 -72.63
CA ILE A 99 31.53 44.08 -73.75
C ILE A 99 31.62 44.94 -75.01
N LEU A 100 32.67 44.74 -75.81
CA LEU A 100 32.91 45.50 -77.04
C LEU A 100 32.96 44.53 -78.23
N ARG A 101 32.30 44.90 -79.32
CA ARG A 101 32.32 44.16 -80.59
C ARG A 101 32.61 45.12 -81.73
N ASP A 102 33.37 44.66 -82.70
CA ASP A 102 33.59 45.39 -83.94
C ASP A 102 32.30 45.43 -84.76
N VAL A 103 31.92 46.61 -85.26
CA VAL A 103 30.65 46.81 -86.01
C VAL A 103 30.66 46.10 -87.36
N VAL A 104 31.83 45.96 -87.97
CA VAL A 104 32.00 45.39 -89.31
C VAL A 104 31.96 43.87 -89.25
N THR A 105 32.62 43.27 -88.25
CA THR A 105 32.74 41.81 -88.13
C THR A 105 31.73 41.19 -87.16
N GLY A 106 31.24 41.95 -86.17
CA GLY A 106 30.42 41.45 -85.07
C GLY A 106 31.19 40.66 -84.01
N GLU A 107 32.49 40.48 -84.19
CA GLU A 107 33.40 39.74 -83.31
C GLU A 107 33.91 40.64 -82.17
N PRO A 108 34.42 40.05 -81.06
CA PRO A 108 35.06 40.82 -80.01
C PRO A 108 36.22 41.64 -80.55
N VAL A 109 36.42 42.85 -80.01
CA VAL A 109 37.58 43.67 -80.35
C VAL A 109 38.83 43.03 -79.74
N LEU A 110 39.86 42.78 -80.56
CA LEU A 110 41.11 42.17 -80.11
C LEU A 110 42.25 43.19 -80.11
N ASP A 111 43.21 43.01 -79.21
CA ASP A 111 44.48 43.75 -79.22
C ASP A 111 45.53 43.08 -80.13
N ASP A 112 46.77 43.58 -80.08
CA ASP A 112 47.90 43.06 -80.88
C ASP A 112 48.41 41.69 -80.43
N LYS A 113 47.89 41.16 -79.32
CA LYS A 113 48.20 39.84 -78.76
C LYS A 113 47.01 38.87 -78.87
N ASP A 114 46.00 39.18 -79.69
CA ASP A 114 44.75 38.44 -79.84
C ASP A 114 43.94 38.31 -78.54
N GLN A 115 44.05 39.29 -77.63
CA GLN A 115 43.30 39.32 -76.38
C GLN A 115 42.07 40.22 -76.49
N GLU A 116 40.95 39.81 -75.89
CA GLU A 116 39.70 40.56 -75.93
C GLU A 116 39.81 41.88 -75.15
N VAL A 117 39.71 42.99 -75.87
CA VAL A 117 39.59 44.34 -75.35
C VAL A 117 38.19 44.51 -74.78
N PHE A 118 38.10 45.10 -73.59
CA PHE A 118 36.83 45.39 -72.94
C PHE A 118 36.80 46.83 -72.45
N GLY A 119 35.58 47.33 -72.21
CA GLY A 119 35.40 48.64 -71.61
C GLY A 119 35.17 48.55 -70.10
N ARG A 120 35.41 49.64 -69.39
CA ARG A 120 34.84 49.88 -68.06
C ARG A 120 34.01 51.14 -68.08
N MET A 121 32.80 51.03 -67.56
CA MET A 121 31.97 52.19 -67.31
C MET A 121 32.43 52.88 -66.03
N THR A 122 32.71 54.17 -66.12
CA THR A 122 33.06 55.02 -64.97
C THR A 122 32.18 56.25 -64.96
N PHE A 123 32.10 56.92 -63.82
CA PHE A 123 31.40 58.20 -63.71
C PHE A 123 32.27 59.19 -62.96
N GLU A 124 32.77 60.17 -63.70
CA GLU A 124 33.78 61.10 -63.23
C GLU A 124 33.33 62.50 -63.64
N GLY A 125 33.35 63.45 -62.70
CA GLY A 125 32.96 64.84 -63.00
C GLY A 125 31.50 65.02 -63.44
N GLY A 126 30.61 64.08 -63.14
CA GLY A 126 29.18 64.15 -63.51
C GLY A 126 28.85 63.57 -64.89
N VAL A 127 29.81 62.96 -65.58
CA VAL A 127 29.63 62.34 -66.89
C VAL A 127 29.97 60.84 -66.85
N PHE A 128 29.27 60.06 -67.67
CA PHE A 128 29.58 58.65 -67.88
C PHE A 128 30.70 58.52 -68.91
N VAL A 129 31.79 57.86 -68.51
CA VAL A 129 32.97 57.68 -69.34
C VAL A 129 33.24 56.19 -69.53
N LEU A 130 33.24 55.76 -70.78
CA LEU A 130 33.65 54.42 -71.20
C LEU A 130 35.16 54.41 -71.43
N LYS A 131 35.91 53.68 -70.60
CA LYS A 131 37.38 53.55 -70.70
C LYS A 131 37.75 52.18 -71.25
N PHE A 132 38.70 52.09 -72.18
CA PHE A 132 39.07 50.83 -72.82
C PHE A 132 40.30 50.19 -72.17
N TYR A 133 40.28 48.87 -72.06
CA TYR A 133 41.33 48.08 -71.42
C TYR A 133 41.60 46.79 -72.20
N SER A 134 42.88 46.39 -72.24
CA SER A 134 43.29 45.04 -72.62
C SER A 134 43.81 44.28 -71.39
N PRO A 135 43.55 42.96 -71.28
CA PRO A 135 44.10 42.14 -70.20
C PRO A 135 45.59 41.80 -70.43
N ASP A 136 46.49 42.18 -69.52
CA ASP A 136 47.92 41.87 -69.62
C ASP A 136 48.39 40.96 -68.47
N GLY A 137 48.06 39.66 -68.53
CA GLY A 137 48.59 38.56 -67.70
C GLY A 137 48.35 38.60 -66.17
N ALA A 138 48.32 39.79 -65.55
CA ALA A 138 48.15 40.05 -64.13
C ALA A 138 47.33 41.33 -63.85
N GLY A 139 46.88 42.05 -64.87
CA GLY A 139 46.12 43.30 -64.70
C GLY A 139 45.47 43.80 -65.98
N GLU A 140 44.94 45.01 -65.91
CA GLU A 140 44.23 45.68 -67.00
C GLU A 140 45.00 46.92 -67.40
N VAL A 141 45.37 47.01 -68.68
CA VAL A 141 46.17 48.12 -69.20
C VAL A 141 45.28 48.98 -70.09
N PRO A 142 45.32 50.32 -69.95
CA PRO A 142 44.57 51.20 -70.83
C PRO A 142 44.86 50.92 -72.31
N PHE A 143 43.81 50.79 -73.10
CA PHE A 143 43.87 50.50 -74.53
C PHE A 143 43.41 51.72 -75.34
N THR A 144 44.10 52.03 -76.43
CA THR A 144 43.67 53.08 -77.37
C THR A 144 43.13 52.42 -78.62
N MET A 145 41.90 52.75 -78.98
CA MET A 145 41.24 52.17 -80.15
C MET A 145 41.93 52.63 -81.45
N PRO A 146 42.02 51.77 -82.48
CA PRO A 146 42.58 52.14 -83.78
C PRO A 146 41.82 53.31 -84.44
N GLU A 147 42.48 54.03 -85.35
CA GLU A 147 41.80 55.05 -86.16
C GLU A 147 40.75 54.42 -87.08
N GLY A 148 39.61 55.10 -87.24
CA GLY A 148 38.46 54.65 -88.04
C GLY A 148 37.62 53.55 -87.40
N GLN A 149 37.96 53.10 -86.19
CA GLN A 149 37.26 52.03 -85.50
C GLN A 149 35.86 52.45 -85.03
N LYS A 150 34.86 51.59 -85.27
CA LYS A 150 33.53 51.68 -84.66
C LYS A 150 33.21 50.41 -83.88
N ILE A 151 32.47 50.57 -82.79
CA ILE A 151 32.11 49.46 -81.91
C ILE A 151 30.60 49.41 -81.61
N ASP A 152 30.11 48.20 -81.48
CA ASP A 152 28.91 47.89 -80.70
C ASP A 152 29.35 47.58 -79.28
N TRP A 153 28.67 48.12 -78.27
CA TRP A 153 29.03 47.88 -76.88
C TRP A 153 27.83 47.60 -76.02
N GLN A 154 28.04 46.77 -74.99
CA GLN A 154 27.01 46.34 -74.07
C GLN A 154 27.43 46.64 -72.64
N TYR A 155 26.64 47.45 -71.93
CA TYR A 155 26.89 47.82 -70.54
C TYR A 155 25.79 47.31 -69.63
N LEU A 156 26.14 47.03 -68.37
CA LEU A 156 25.17 46.59 -67.37
C LEU A 156 24.42 47.78 -66.77
N LYS A 157 23.09 47.65 -66.76
CA LYS A 157 22.19 48.57 -66.08
C LYS A 157 21.28 47.80 -65.13
N ARG A 158 21.03 48.37 -63.95
CA ARG A 158 20.05 47.85 -62.99
C ARG A 158 18.72 48.56 -63.16
N PHE A 159 17.68 47.75 -63.19
CA PHE A 159 16.28 48.15 -63.28
C PHE A 159 15.53 47.68 -62.05
N ASN A 160 14.48 48.41 -61.73
CA ASN A 160 13.48 48.00 -60.75
C ASN A 160 12.48 47.05 -61.42
N LEU A 161 12.18 45.91 -60.80
CA LEU A 161 11.21 44.95 -61.35
C LEU A 161 9.82 45.57 -61.63
N GLN A 162 9.46 46.63 -60.91
CA GLN A 162 8.26 47.45 -61.13
C GLN A 162 8.22 48.12 -62.51
N THR A 163 9.37 48.59 -63.03
CA THR A 163 9.46 49.40 -64.27
C THR A 163 9.89 48.58 -65.50
N VAL A 164 10.29 47.32 -65.28
CA VAL A 164 10.85 46.43 -66.30
C VAL A 164 9.87 46.09 -67.44
N SER A 165 8.55 46.23 -67.23
CA SER A 165 7.52 45.91 -68.24
C SER A 165 7.62 46.73 -69.54
N GLU A 166 8.27 47.89 -69.54
CA GLU A 166 8.35 48.77 -70.72
C GLU A 166 9.67 48.60 -71.50
N MET A 167 10.73 48.11 -70.86
CA MET A 167 12.07 48.07 -71.49
C MET A 167 12.35 46.78 -72.26
N PHE A 168 11.82 45.62 -71.82
CA PHE A 168 11.96 44.37 -72.59
C PHE A 168 11.12 44.34 -73.87
N ALA A 169 10.08 45.18 -73.96
CA ALA A 169 9.31 45.35 -75.20
C ALA A 169 10.12 46.05 -76.32
N ALA A 170 11.19 46.77 -75.97
CA ALA A 170 12.04 47.48 -76.92
C ALA A 170 13.27 46.66 -77.38
N ASN A 171 13.70 45.66 -76.60
CA ASN A 171 14.79 44.76 -76.94
C ASN A 171 14.25 43.41 -77.44
N GLU A 172 13.73 43.39 -78.66
CA GLU A 172 13.31 42.15 -79.35
C GLU A 172 14.52 41.23 -79.62
N LYS A 173 14.88 40.40 -78.64
CA LYS A 173 15.47 39.08 -78.85
C LYS A 173 14.90 38.09 -77.85
N PHE A 174 13.60 37.82 -77.97
CA PHE A 174 13.01 36.64 -77.34
C PHE A 174 13.42 35.42 -78.15
N ALA A 175 14.38 34.66 -77.65
CA ALA A 175 14.62 33.31 -78.11
C ALA A 175 13.37 32.47 -77.81
N GLU A 176 12.81 31.83 -78.83
CA GLU A 176 11.63 30.96 -78.68
C GLU A 176 11.93 29.86 -77.65
N GLY A 177 11.20 29.84 -76.53
CA GLY A 177 11.38 28.87 -75.43
C GLY A 177 12.06 29.39 -74.16
N THR A 178 12.49 30.66 -74.10
CA THR A 178 12.87 31.28 -72.82
C THR A 178 11.62 31.84 -72.13
N ALA A 179 11.23 31.25 -71.01
CA ALA A 179 10.20 31.83 -70.15
C ALA A 179 10.60 33.26 -69.76
N ASP A 180 9.65 34.19 -69.81
CA ASP A 180 9.83 35.59 -69.43
C ASP A 180 10.36 35.68 -67.99
N ALA A 181 11.67 35.90 -67.85
CA ALA A 181 12.35 35.91 -66.56
C ALA A 181 11.79 36.99 -65.63
N THR A 182 11.23 38.08 -66.19
CA THR A 182 10.56 39.14 -65.43
C THR A 182 9.26 38.62 -64.83
N ALA A 183 8.43 37.95 -65.63
CA ALA A 183 7.19 37.35 -65.16
C ALA A 183 7.46 36.29 -64.08
N HIS A 184 8.48 35.45 -64.25
CA HIS A 184 8.88 34.46 -63.25
C HIS A 184 9.34 35.11 -61.93
N LEU A 185 10.17 36.16 -61.99
CA LEU A 185 10.63 36.87 -60.79
C LEU A 185 9.49 37.58 -60.05
N ASN A 186 8.53 38.16 -60.78
CA ASN A 186 7.35 38.79 -60.21
C ASN A 186 6.43 37.76 -59.54
N ILE A 187 6.12 36.65 -60.22
CA ILE A 187 5.28 35.56 -59.66
C ILE A 187 5.95 34.94 -58.42
N ASN A 188 7.28 34.77 -58.43
CA ASN A 188 8.01 34.27 -57.26
C ASN A 188 7.98 35.28 -56.10
N GLN A 189 8.06 36.59 -56.36
CA GLN A 189 7.87 37.61 -55.33
C GLN A 189 6.43 37.58 -54.77
N LEU A 190 5.42 37.49 -55.64
CA LEU A 190 4.03 37.38 -55.22
C LEU A 190 3.79 36.15 -54.33
N ALA A 191 4.46 35.03 -54.64
CA ALA A 191 4.41 33.84 -53.80
C ALA A 191 5.09 34.02 -52.44
N GLN A 192 6.17 34.80 -52.38
CA GLN A 192 6.81 35.19 -51.11
C GLN A 192 5.93 36.13 -50.28
N ASP A 193 5.20 37.04 -50.91
CA ASP A 193 4.30 37.96 -50.21
C ASP A 193 3.07 37.23 -49.65
N LEU A 194 2.54 36.25 -50.39
CA LEU A 194 1.39 35.44 -49.96
C LEU A 194 1.75 34.40 -48.89
N TYR A 195 2.88 33.72 -49.03
CA TYR A 195 3.22 32.53 -48.24
C TYR A 195 4.44 32.71 -47.33
N GLY A 196 5.05 33.89 -47.31
CA GLY A 196 6.21 34.25 -46.52
C GLY A 196 7.54 34.12 -47.26
N ALA A 197 8.57 34.81 -46.75
CA ALA A 197 9.88 34.95 -47.40
C ALA A 197 10.62 33.64 -47.70
N GLY A 198 10.29 32.55 -46.99
CA GLY A 198 10.87 31.22 -47.21
C GLY A 198 10.25 30.44 -48.38
N PHE A 199 9.17 30.95 -48.98
CA PHE A 199 8.50 30.31 -50.10
C PHE A 199 9.24 30.60 -51.42
N SER A 200 9.35 29.58 -52.26
CA SER A 200 9.92 29.74 -53.60
C SER A 200 9.12 28.88 -54.57
N LEU A 201 9.05 29.31 -55.82
CA LEU A 201 8.50 28.51 -56.90
C LEU A 201 9.61 27.80 -57.66
N ASP A 202 9.34 26.57 -58.11
CA ASP A 202 10.15 25.92 -59.12
C ASP A 202 9.89 26.55 -60.51
N ARG A 203 10.64 26.09 -61.52
CA ARG A 203 10.55 26.60 -62.90
C ARG A 203 9.17 26.43 -63.52
N ASP A 204 8.37 25.47 -63.04
CA ASP A 204 7.03 25.16 -63.53
C ASP A 204 5.94 25.90 -62.71
N GLY A 205 6.34 26.71 -61.72
CA GLY A 205 5.44 27.49 -60.88
C GLY A 205 4.87 26.72 -59.69
N ASN A 206 5.39 25.52 -59.36
CA ASN A 206 4.98 24.80 -58.17
C ASN A 206 5.74 25.28 -56.94
N GLY A 207 5.06 25.35 -55.80
CA GLY A 207 5.66 25.69 -54.52
C GLY A 207 6.74 24.67 -54.13
N ASN A 208 7.96 25.15 -53.99
CA ASN A 208 9.08 24.36 -53.52
C ASN A 208 8.96 24.24 -52.00
N LEU A 209 8.26 23.20 -51.54
CA LEU A 209 8.08 22.96 -50.11
C LEU A 209 9.45 22.64 -49.47
N PRO A 210 9.79 23.22 -48.30
CA PRO A 210 11.05 22.94 -47.61
C PRO A 210 11.28 21.45 -47.31
N LYS A 211 10.18 20.71 -47.16
CA LYS A 211 10.14 19.25 -47.01
C LYS A 211 8.97 18.73 -47.83
N ALA A 212 9.15 17.57 -48.47
CA ALA A 212 8.05 16.87 -49.12
C ALA A 212 6.89 16.66 -48.13
N ILE A 213 5.64 16.74 -48.60
CA ILE A 213 4.44 16.57 -47.77
C ILE A 213 4.51 15.29 -46.94
N VAL A 214 4.99 14.20 -47.55
CA VAL A 214 5.18 12.90 -46.87
C VAL A 214 6.13 13.02 -45.67
N GLN A 215 7.21 13.81 -45.80
CA GLN A 215 8.15 14.04 -44.71
C GLN A 215 7.55 14.93 -43.62
N GLN A 216 6.77 15.96 -43.97
CA GLN A 216 6.07 16.79 -42.97
C GLN A 216 5.07 15.98 -42.15
N ILE A 217 4.32 15.09 -42.81
CA ILE A 217 3.40 14.15 -42.14
C ILE A 217 4.18 13.21 -41.22
N ALA A 218 5.32 12.66 -41.68
CA ALA A 218 6.15 11.79 -40.86
C ALA A 218 6.70 12.52 -39.61
N ASP A 219 7.16 13.76 -39.77
CA ASP A 219 7.67 14.58 -38.67
C ASP A 219 6.57 14.88 -37.63
N GLU A 220 5.36 15.25 -38.07
CA GLU A 220 4.19 15.46 -37.20
C GLU A 220 3.79 14.19 -36.44
N ILE A 221 3.80 13.04 -37.10
CA ILE A 221 3.54 11.74 -36.46
C ILE A 221 4.57 11.48 -35.35
N GLN A 222 5.86 11.69 -35.62
CA GLN A 222 6.91 11.50 -34.61
C GLN A 222 6.77 12.48 -33.45
N ALA A 223 6.44 13.74 -33.73
CA ALA A 223 6.19 14.75 -32.70
C ALA A 223 5.03 14.34 -31.77
N ARG A 224 3.93 13.80 -32.33
CA ARG A 224 2.80 13.28 -31.55
C ARG A 224 3.16 12.06 -30.72
N ILE A 225 3.88 11.10 -31.29
CA ILE A 225 4.35 9.91 -30.57
C ILE A 225 5.21 10.33 -29.37
N ALA A 226 6.15 11.27 -29.58
CA ALA A 226 7.02 11.76 -28.52
C ALA A 226 6.23 12.50 -27.42
N ALA A 227 5.28 13.35 -27.79
CA ALA A 227 4.42 14.07 -26.85
C ALA A 227 3.55 13.10 -26.02
N ASP A 228 2.90 12.12 -26.65
CA ASP A 228 2.09 11.12 -25.97
C ASP A 228 2.94 10.27 -25.01
N GLN A 229 4.16 9.93 -25.41
CA GLN A 229 5.09 9.17 -24.58
C GLN A 229 5.55 9.99 -23.36
N ALA A 230 5.79 11.30 -23.52
CA ALA A 230 6.11 12.19 -22.41
C ALA A 230 4.96 12.27 -21.39
N ILE A 231 3.71 12.42 -21.85
CA ILE A 231 2.52 12.42 -20.97
C ILE A 231 2.41 11.10 -20.19
N ARG A 232 2.61 9.96 -20.86
CA ARG A 232 2.57 8.64 -20.20
C ARG A 232 3.68 8.49 -19.16
N THR A 233 4.88 8.96 -19.47
CA THR A 233 6.01 8.95 -18.53
C THR A 233 5.72 9.83 -17.32
N ASP A 234 5.17 11.03 -17.52
CA ASP A 234 4.82 11.92 -16.42
C ASP A 234 3.74 11.30 -15.54
N PHE A 235 2.69 10.70 -16.10
CA PHE A 235 1.65 10.03 -15.30
C PHE A 235 2.12 8.75 -14.59
N ALA A 236 3.14 8.06 -15.11
CA ALA A 236 3.72 6.88 -14.48
C ALA A 236 4.79 7.21 -13.42
N SER A 237 5.25 8.45 -13.36
CA SER A 237 6.31 8.88 -12.45
C SER A 237 5.82 9.01 -11.00
N ASN A 238 6.74 8.77 -10.07
CA ASN A 238 6.61 9.00 -8.63
C ASN A 238 7.45 10.20 -8.15
N GLU A 239 8.02 10.98 -9.07
CA GLU A 239 8.71 12.24 -8.76
C GLU A 239 7.71 13.34 -8.35
N ALA A 240 8.12 14.23 -7.46
CA ALA A 240 7.32 15.38 -7.04
C ALA A 240 6.92 16.25 -8.25
N GLY A 241 5.64 16.62 -8.34
CA GLY A 241 5.11 17.40 -9.47
C GLY A 241 4.78 16.57 -10.72
N LYS A 242 4.90 15.23 -10.66
CA LYS A 242 4.44 14.29 -11.69
C LYS A 242 3.46 13.26 -11.13
N GLY A 243 2.91 12.41 -11.99
CA GLY A 243 2.05 11.30 -11.58
C GLY A 243 0.80 11.75 -10.83
N ALA A 244 0.54 11.10 -9.70
CA ALA A 244 -0.61 11.37 -8.84
C ALA A 244 -0.70 12.82 -8.34
N SER A 245 0.43 13.54 -8.27
CA SER A 245 0.46 14.96 -7.89
C SER A 245 -0.19 15.89 -8.92
N THR A 246 -0.35 15.42 -10.17
CA THR A 246 -0.94 16.19 -11.29
C THR A 246 -2.40 15.86 -11.53
N ILE A 247 -2.89 14.75 -10.95
CA ILE A 247 -4.27 14.30 -11.12
C ILE A 247 -5.15 14.99 -10.08
N GLY A 248 -6.01 15.89 -10.54
CA GLY A 248 -6.98 16.57 -9.70
C GLY A 248 -8.04 15.60 -9.15
N VAL A 249 -8.50 15.86 -7.93
CA VAL A 249 -9.62 15.12 -7.31
C VAL A 249 -10.81 16.06 -7.21
N GLN A 250 -11.96 15.61 -7.71
CA GLN A 250 -13.23 16.32 -7.52
C GLN A 250 -13.93 15.73 -6.30
N ASP A 251 -14.04 16.55 -5.26
CA ASP A 251 -14.68 16.17 -4.00
C ASP A 251 -15.84 17.12 -3.68
N GLU A 252 -17.00 16.82 -4.25
CA GLU A 252 -18.20 17.64 -4.09
C GLU A 252 -18.71 17.66 -2.63
N ALA A 253 -18.43 16.61 -1.86
CA ALA A 253 -18.87 16.48 -0.48
C ALA A 253 -17.91 17.11 0.54
N GLY A 254 -16.70 17.51 0.12
CA GLY A 254 -15.69 18.12 0.98
C GLY A 254 -15.16 17.19 2.06
N HIS A 255 -14.96 15.91 1.73
CA HIS A 255 -14.33 14.91 2.59
C HIS A 255 -12.81 15.07 2.72
N PHE A 256 -12.15 15.67 1.73
CA PHE A 256 -10.71 15.85 1.64
C PHE A 256 -10.38 17.33 1.40
N ALA A 257 -9.26 17.80 1.97
CA ALA A 257 -8.76 19.15 1.68
C ALA A 257 -7.82 19.16 0.46
N GLY A 258 -7.22 18.02 0.15
CA GLY A 258 -6.30 17.81 -0.95
C GLY A 258 -6.98 17.92 -2.31
N ALA A 259 -6.43 18.77 -3.17
CA ALA A 259 -6.95 18.95 -4.54
C ALA A 259 -6.39 17.91 -5.54
N THR A 260 -5.44 17.07 -5.13
CA THR A 260 -4.75 16.09 -5.98
C THR A 260 -4.79 14.70 -5.36
N VAL A 261 -4.65 13.65 -6.18
CA VAL A 261 -4.68 12.26 -5.71
C VAL A 261 -3.60 12.02 -4.65
N GLU A 262 -2.40 12.58 -4.84
CA GLU A 262 -1.32 12.45 -3.85
C GLU A 262 -1.68 13.11 -2.51
N ALA A 263 -2.24 14.33 -2.52
CA ALA A 263 -2.65 15.01 -1.31
C ALA A 263 -3.76 14.26 -0.56
N VAL A 264 -4.75 13.73 -1.29
CA VAL A 264 -5.82 12.91 -0.72
C VAL A 264 -5.27 11.62 -0.10
N LEU A 265 -4.33 10.94 -0.77
CA LEU A 265 -3.70 9.75 -0.21
C LEU A 265 -2.88 10.06 1.04
N ALA A 266 -2.19 11.21 1.09
CA ALA A 266 -1.48 11.66 2.27
C ALA A 266 -2.45 11.90 3.44
N GLU A 267 -3.59 12.56 3.21
CA GLU A 267 -4.63 12.76 4.23
C GLU A 267 -5.21 11.44 4.75
N ILE A 268 -5.52 10.50 3.86
CA ILE A 268 -6.00 9.16 4.23
C ILE A 268 -4.94 8.46 5.07
N PHE A 269 -3.67 8.52 4.67
CA PHE A 269 -2.57 7.91 5.40
C PHE A 269 -2.43 8.52 6.80
N GLU A 270 -2.47 9.84 6.93
CA GLU A 270 -2.45 10.53 8.23
C GLU A 270 -3.64 10.13 9.10
N ALA A 271 -4.85 10.07 8.54
CA ALA A 271 -6.05 9.63 9.25
C ALA A 271 -5.94 8.17 9.73
N LEU A 272 -5.48 7.26 8.87
CA LEU A 272 -5.22 5.85 9.24
C LEU A 272 -4.14 5.73 10.30
N THR A 273 -3.08 6.53 10.20
CA THR A 273 -2.00 6.52 11.19
C THR A 273 -2.50 7.08 12.52
N GLY A 274 -3.37 8.10 12.49
CA GLY A 274 -4.09 8.62 13.65
C GLY A 274 -5.01 7.57 14.29
N ILE A 275 -5.68 6.74 13.51
CA ILE A 275 -6.48 5.61 14.02
C ILE A 275 -5.58 4.49 14.56
N SER A 276 -4.47 4.18 13.88
CA SER A 276 -3.50 3.15 14.32
C SER A 276 -2.82 3.54 15.63
N ASN A 277 -2.48 4.82 15.78
CA ASN A 277 -1.84 5.35 16.99
C ASN A 277 -2.86 5.84 18.03
N GLY A 278 -4.14 5.91 17.65
CA GLY A 278 -5.19 6.58 18.40
C GLY A 278 -6.56 5.92 18.18
N GLY A 279 -6.61 4.59 18.23
CA GLY A 279 -7.77 3.94 18.83
C GLY A 279 -7.95 4.68 20.15
N THR A 280 -9.03 5.48 20.23
CA THR A 280 -9.18 6.62 21.15
C THR A 280 -8.45 6.37 22.46
N THR A 281 -7.62 7.30 22.93
CA THR A 281 -6.86 7.18 24.19
C THR A 281 -7.74 6.62 25.32
N THR A 282 -9.01 7.01 25.33
CA THR A 282 -10.06 6.48 26.22
C THR A 282 -10.28 4.96 26.14
N GLN A 283 -10.26 4.35 24.96
CA GLN A 283 -10.49 2.93 24.77
C GLN A 283 -9.24 2.10 25.09
N VAL A 284 -8.03 2.60 24.76
CA VAL A 284 -6.78 1.98 25.21
C VAL A 284 -6.62 2.09 26.73
N GLU A 285 -7.02 3.21 27.34
CA GLU A 285 -7.03 3.40 28.79
C GLU A 285 -8.10 2.54 29.49
N VAL A 286 -9.29 2.39 28.88
CA VAL A 286 -10.35 1.48 29.39
C VAL A 286 -9.90 0.03 29.28
N ASP A 287 -9.26 -0.37 28.18
CA ASP A 287 -8.74 -1.73 28.02
C ASP A 287 -7.56 -1.98 28.97
N ALA A 288 -6.68 -1.00 29.19
CA ALA A 288 -5.61 -1.09 30.18
C ALA A 288 -6.16 -1.18 31.62
N ALA A 289 -7.16 -0.39 31.98
CA ALA A 289 -7.82 -0.42 33.28
C ALA A 289 -8.59 -1.74 33.50
N ARG A 290 -9.24 -2.25 32.45
CA ARG A 290 -9.94 -3.54 32.47
C ARG A 290 -8.97 -4.70 32.58
N VAL A 291 -7.85 -4.67 31.86
CA VAL A 291 -6.77 -5.66 31.99
C VAL A 291 -6.20 -5.62 33.40
N SER A 292 -5.89 -4.44 33.95
CA SER A 292 -5.41 -4.31 35.33
C SER A 292 -6.39 -4.88 36.36
N THR A 293 -7.69 -4.62 36.18
CA THR A 293 -8.75 -5.18 37.05
C THR A 293 -8.79 -6.70 36.94
N LEU A 294 -8.82 -7.24 35.71
CA LEU A 294 -8.85 -8.68 35.47
C LEU A 294 -7.59 -9.40 35.99
N THR A 295 -6.42 -8.77 35.89
CA THR A 295 -5.18 -9.31 36.48
C THR A 295 -5.30 -9.39 38.00
N GLY A 296 -5.78 -8.34 38.66
CA GLY A 296 -6.00 -8.35 40.12
C GLY A 296 -7.06 -9.38 40.55
N GLU A 297 -8.14 -9.54 39.79
CA GLU A 297 -9.15 -10.58 40.03
C GLU A 297 -8.59 -12.00 39.86
N HIS A 298 -7.72 -12.21 38.87
CA HIS A 298 -7.07 -13.50 38.64
C HIS A 298 -6.07 -13.84 39.75
N GLU A 299 -5.27 -12.87 40.22
CA GLU A 299 -4.38 -13.04 41.37
C GLU A 299 -5.19 -13.42 42.63
N ALA A 300 -6.27 -12.70 42.93
CA ALA A 300 -7.13 -13.01 44.06
C ALA A 300 -7.82 -14.38 43.93
N LEU A 301 -8.20 -14.80 42.72
CA LEU A 301 -8.74 -16.14 42.47
C LEU A 301 -7.67 -17.21 42.69
N ASN A 302 -6.44 -16.96 42.26
CA ASN A 302 -5.33 -17.88 42.45
C ASN A 302 -4.99 -18.05 43.94
N ASP A 303 -4.95 -16.96 44.70
CA ASP A 303 -4.75 -16.99 46.16
C ASP A 303 -5.85 -17.81 46.87
N ARG A 304 -7.11 -17.65 46.43
CA ARG A 304 -8.23 -18.44 46.95
C ARG A 304 -8.10 -19.91 46.62
N LEU A 305 -7.71 -20.23 45.39
CA LEU A 305 -7.52 -21.62 44.95
C LEU A 305 -6.39 -22.30 45.73
N GLU A 306 -5.29 -21.59 46.00
CA GLU A 306 -4.18 -22.08 46.82
C GLU A 306 -4.63 -22.30 48.28
N ALA A 307 -5.41 -21.39 48.85
CA ALA A 307 -5.96 -21.53 50.19
C ALA A 307 -6.92 -22.73 50.30
N ASP A 308 -7.82 -22.90 49.32
CA ASP A 308 -8.76 -24.03 49.26
C ASP A 308 -8.01 -25.36 49.07
N ALA A 309 -6.96 -25.39 48.23
CA ALA A 309 -6.10 -26.56 48.06
C ALA A 309 -5.38 -26.95 49.36
N ALA A 310 -4.88 -25.98 50.10
CA ALA A 310 -4.26 -26.21 51.41
C ALA A 310 -5.28 -26.72 52.45
N ALA A 311 -6.50 -26.18 52.45
CA ALA A 311 -7.57 -26.65 53.32
C ALA A 311 -7.98 -28.09 52.99
N LEU A 312 -8.12 -28.44 51.71
CA LEU A 312 -8.42 -29.79 51.28
C LEU A 312 -7.30 -30.78 51.63
N ALA A 313 -6.04 -30.39 51.42
CA ALA A 313 -4.89 -31.21 51.79
C ALA A 313 -4.88 -31.52 53.29
N LYS A 314 -5.25 -30.54 54.13
CA LYS A 314 -5.41 -30.74 55.57
C LYS A 314 -6.57 -31.70 55.89
N GLN A 315 -7.74 -31.54 55.25
CA GLN A 315 -8.86 -32.46 55.46
C GLN A 315 -8.50 -33.90 55.11
N VAL A 316 -7.79 -34.11 54.00
CA VAL A 316 -7.31 -35.45 53.60
C VAL A 316 -6.31 -36.01 54.61
N ALA A 317 -5.41 -35.19 55.15
CA ALA A 317 -4.49 -35.62 56.20
C ALA A 317 -5.24 -36.01 57.49
N ASP A 318 -6.21 -35.20 57.93
CA ASP A 318 -7.04 -35.48 59.10
C ASP A 318 -7.88 -36.76 58.91
N GLU A 319 -8.44 -36.97 57.71
CA GLU A 319 -9.19 -38.20 57.38
C GLU A 319 -8.30 -39.43 57.35
N LYS A 320 -7.08 -39.30 56.81
CA LYS A 320 -6.09 -40.37 56.83
C LYS A 320 -5.72 -40.77 58.26
N GLU A 321 -5.47 -39.80 59.13
CA GLU A 321 -5.17 -40.05 60.56
C GLU A 321 -6.34 -40.75 61.26
N ARG A 322 -7.59 -40.30 60.99
CA ARG A 322 -8.79 -40.99 61.53
C ARG A 322 -8.92 -42.42 61.01
N ALA A 323 -8.61 -42.67 59.75
CA ALA A 323 -8.67 -44.01 59.16
C ALA A 323 -7.61 -44.93 59.79
N GLU A 324 -6.38 -44.45 59.96
CA GLU A 324 -5.30 -45.18 60.62
C GLU A 324 -5.66 -45.51 62.09
N ALA A 325 -6.19 -44.54 62.84
CA ALA A 325 -6.66 -44.76 64.21
C ALA A 325 -7.84 -45.76 64.29
N ALA A 326 -8.75 -45.74 63.31
CA ALA A 326 -9.86 -46.69 63.24
C ALA A 326 -9.38 -48.11 62.91
N GLU A 327 -8.38 -48.25 62.03
CA GLU A 327 -7.76 -49.54 61.71
C GLU A 327 -7.04 -50.13 62.92
N GLU A 328 -6.28 -49.31 63.67
CA GLU A 328 -5.63 -49.73 64.91
C GLU A 328 -6.64 -50.18 65.98
N ALA A 329 -7.74 -49.42 66.16
CA ALA A 329 -8.81 -49.78 67.08
C ALA A 329 -9.51 -51.09 66.66
N LEU A 330 -9.71 -51.32 65.36
CA LEU A 330 -10.29 -52.56 64.85
C LEU A 330 -9.34 -53.75 65.08
N ALA A 331 -8.04 -53.56 64.84
CA ALA A 331 -7.03 -54.57 65.12
C ALA A 331 -7.01 -54.95 66.61
N GLY A 332 -7.06 -53.96 67.51
CA GLY A 332 -7.18 -54.20 68.95
C GLY A 332 -8.42 -55.04 69.31
N ARG A 333 -9.60 -54.69 68.77
CA ARG A 333 -10.82 -55.48 68.98
C ARG A 333 -10.72 -56.91 68.44
N ALA A 334 -10.04 -57.10 67.31
CA ALA A 334 -9.83 -58.44 66.76
C ALA A 334 -8.95 -59.29 67.69
N THR A 335 -7.90 -58.70 68.25
CA THR A 335 -7.04 -59.36 69.26
C THR A 335 -7.80 -59.67 70.55
N ASP A 336 -8.62 -58.76 71.04
CA ASP A 336 -9.47 -58.98 72.22
C ASP A 336 -10.43 -60.15 71.98
N LEU A 337 -11.08 -60.18 70.82
CA LEU A 337 -11.99 -61.26 70.44
C LEU A 337 -11.25 -62.60 70.28
N GLU A 338 -10.07 -62.61 69.68
CA GLU A 338 -9.24 -63.81 69.57
C GLU A 338 -8.83 -64.35 70.96
N THR A 339 -8.50 -63.45 71.89
CA THR A 339 -8.19 -63.77 73.28
C THR A 339 -9.42 -64.34 74.01
N GLU A 340 -10.58 -63.70 73.86
CA GLU A 340 -11.85 -64.18 74.42
C GLU A 340 -12.21 -65.56 73.88
N VAL A 341 -12.13 -65.76 72.56
CA VAL A 341 -12.39 -67.06 71.93
C VAL A 341 -11.40 -68.12 72.42
N THR A 342 -10.11 -67.77 72.56
CA THR A 342 -9.09 -68.70 73.07
C THR A 342 -9.36 -69.07 74.53
N ALA A 343 -9.72 -68.10 75.38
CA ALA A 343 -10.10 -68.34 76.77
C ALA A 343 -11.35 -69.23 76.87
N ALA A 344 -12.38 -68.97 76.06
CA ALA A 344 -13.59 -69.79 75.98
C ALA A 344 -13.30 -71.20 75.41
N ARG A 345 -12.31 -71.34 74.53
CA ARG A 345 -11.83 -72.64 74.03
C ARG A 345 -11.13 -73.46 75.13
N GLY A 346 -10.48 -72.80 76.08
CA GLY A 346 -9.71 -73.48 77.13
C GLY A 346 -8.49 -74.23 76.57
N THR A 347 -7.77 -74.95 77.44
CA THR A 347 -6.45 -75.56 77.11
C THR A 347 -6.50 -76.91 76.39
N ALA A 348 -7.68 -77.37 75.95
CA ALA A 348 -7.81 -78.67 75.29
C ALA A 348 -7.62 -78.53 73.77
N GLU A 349 -6.67 -79.29 73.22
CA GLU A 349 -6.23 -79.20 71.82
C GLU A 349 -7.30 -79.65 70.80
N THR A 350 -8.25 -80.48 71.21
CA THR A 350 -9.32 -81.00 70.33
C THR A 350 -10.70 -80.72 70.93
N ILE A 351 -11.70 -80.58 70.05
CA ILE A 351 -13.12 -80.51 70.45
C ILE A 351 -13.51 -81.74 71.27
N ASP A 352 -12.95 -82.90 70.93
CA ASP A 352 -13.17 -84.17 71.61
C ASP A 352 -12.72 -84.10 73.08
N ALA A 353 -11.51 -83.60 73.36
CA ALA A 353 -11.01 -83.45 74.73
C ALA A 353 -11.78 -82.40 75.56
N ARG A 354 -12.50 -81.48 74.91
CA ARG A 354 -13.42 -80.53 75.57
C ARG A 354 -14.75 -81.19 75.90
N LEU A 355 -15.28 -81.98 74.96
CA LEU A 355 -16.50 -82.75 75.15
C LEU A 355 -16.31 -83.81 76.24
N ASP A 356 -15.17 -84.52 76.29
CA ASP A 356 -14.85 -85.49 77.34
C ASP A 356 -14.79 -84.89 78.75
N ARG A 357 -14.49 -83.59 78.87
CA ARG A 357 -14.49 -82.89 80.15
C ARG A 357 -15.90 -82.45 80.58
N ALA A 358 -16.74 -82.09 79.62
CA ALA A 358 -18.09 -81.61 79.88
C ALA A 358 -19.14 -82.73 79.90
N LEU A 359 -18.88 -83.85 79.24
CA LEU A 359 -19.82 -84.94 79.03
C LEU A 359 -19.31 -86.26 79.63
N ASN A 360 -20.23 -87.08 80.08
CA ASN A 360 -20.07 -88.48 80.38
C ASN A 360 -19.94 -89.27 79.07
N GLU A 361 -19.45 -90.51 79.16
CA GLU A 361 -19.31 -91.41 78.00
C GLU A 361 -20.66 -91.75 77.33
N ASP A 362 -21.79 -91.49 77.99
CA ASP A 362 -23.14 -91.64 77.45
C ASP A 362 -23.67 -90.36 76.75
N GLY A 363 -22.84 -89.32 76.64
CA GLY A 363 -23.18 -88.05 76.01
C GLY A 363 -24.01 -87.09 76.88
N THR A 364 -24.26 -87.42 78.15
CA THR A 364 -24.90 -86.51 79.12
C THR A 364 -23.86 -85.58 79.78
N LEU A 365 -24.25 -84.40 80.28
CA LEU A 365 -23.32 -83.52 80.99
C LEU A 365 -22.80 -84.18 82.29
N LYS A 366 -21.48 -84.14 82.52
CA LYS A 366 -20.85 -84.55 83.79
C LYS A 366 -21.43 -83.69 84.91
N ALA A 367 -22.13 -84.33 85.85
CA ALA A 367 -22.96 -83.67 86.86
C ALA A 367 -22.14 -82.73 87.75
N GLY A 368 -22.31 -81.43 87.53
CA GLY A 368 -21.78 -80.37 88.36
C GLY A 368 -22.79 -79.23 88.43
N LYS A 369 -23.24 -78.95 89.67
CA LYS A 369 -24.14 -77.86 90.11
C LYS A 369 -25.61 -77.97 89.69
N ASP A 370 -26.35 -78.85 90.37
CA ASP A 370 -27.80 -78.72 90.51
C ASP A 370 -28.13 -77.54 91.44
N ILE A 371 -28.72 -76.48 90.88
CA ILE A 371 -29.23 -75.34 91.66
C ILE A 371 -30.68 -75.66 92.06
N HIS A 372 -30.91 -76.08 93.30
CA HIS A 372 -32.26 -76.21 93.84
C HIS A 372 -32.85 -74.81 94.13
N ARG A 373 -34.07 -74.55 93.65
CA ARG A 373 -34.81 -73.29 93.85
C ARG A 373 -36.03 -73.55 94.72
N HIS A 374 -36.09 -72.98 95.93
CA HIS A 374 -37.30 -73.01 96.76
C HIS A 374 -38.21 -71.80 96.45
N PRO A 375 -39.49 -71.99 96.07
CA PRO A 375 -40.31 -70.88 95.56
C PRO A 375 -41.07 -70.04 96.61
N LYS A 376 -41.02 -70.35 97.91
CA LYS A 376 -41.86 -69.64 98.92
C LYS A 376 -41.18 -69.54 100.28
N ALA A 377 -40.75 -68.33 100.63
CA ALA A 377 -40.46 -67.92 102.00
C ALA A 377 -41.57 -66.95 102.46
N VAL A 378 -42.13 -67.14 103.66
CA VAL A 378 -43.16 -66.25 104.22
C VAL A 378 -42.50 -65.36 105.27
N TYR A 379 -42.63 -64.04 105.12
CA TYR A 379 -42.10 -63.04 106.06
C TYR A 379 -43.04 -62.86 107.26
N VAL A 380 -42.52 -62.94 108.48
CA VAL A 380 -43.25 -62.62 109.72
C VAL A 380 -42.47 -61.55 110.49
N ALA A 381 -42.99 -60.33 110.55
CA ALA A 381 -42.38 -59.26 111.32
C ALA A 381 -42.57 -59.50 112.82
N ASN A 382 -41.48 -59.71 113.56
CA ASN A 382 -41.52 -59.85 115.02
C ASN A 382 -40.47 -58.91 115.63
N GLY A 383 -40.89 -57.70 116.03
CA GLY A 383 -40.14 -56.87 116.97
C GLY A 383 -38.73 -56.39 116.59
N GLY A 384 -38.39 -56.25 115.31
CA GLY A 384 -37.13 -55.63 114.85
C GLY A 384 -36.08 -56.58 114.27
N GLU A 385 -36.34 -57.89 114.28
CA GLU A 385 -35.50 -58.89 113.60
C GLU A 385 -36.24 -59.44 112.37
N SER A 386 -35.55 -59.53 111.23
CA SER A 386 -36.08 -60.15 110.01
C SER A 386 -35.83 -61.65 110.05
N VAL A 387 -36.87 -62.44 110.31
CA VAL A 387 -36.78 -63.91 110.36
C VAL A 387 -37.44 -64.51 109.12
N VAL A 388 -36.71 -65.37 108.41
CA VAL A 388 -37.27 -66.19 107.32
C VAL A 388 -37.58 -67.59 107.85
N GLN A 389 -38.86 -67.92 107.98
CA GLN A 389 -39.29 -69.27 108.31
C GLN A 389 -39.56 -70.09 107.04
N LEU A 390 -38.87 -71.21 106.90
CA LEU A 390 -39.08 -72.19 105.84
C LEU A 390 -40.18 -73.15 106.30
N ALA A 391 -41.42 -72.92 105.85
CA ALA A 391 -42.60 -73.56 106.45
C ALA A 391 -42.77 -75.07 106.19
N ASP A 392 -42.02 -75.68 105.26
CA ASP A 392 -42.23 -77.09 104.85
C ASP A 392 -40.92 -77.89 104.70
N PHE A 393 -39.84 -77.48 105.36
CA PHE A 393 -38.55 -78.19 105.25
C PHE A 393 -38.49 -79.34 106.27
N ASN A 394 -38.79 -80.57 105.83
CA ASN A 394 -38.72 -81.76 106.67
C ASN A 394 -37.31 -82.37 106.63
N VAL A 395 -36.58 -82.31 107.74
CA VAL A 395 -35.14 -82.66 107.82
C VAL A 395 -34.87 -84.17 107.71
N GLU A 396 -35.90 -85.01 107.80
CA GLU A 396 -35.75 -86.47 107.63
C GLU A 396 -35.33 -86.88 106.20
N ASP A 397 -35.49 -86.01 105.20
CA ASP A 397 -35.08 -86.26 103.81
C ASP A 397 -33.65 -85.79 103.49
N LEU A 398 -32.94 -85.19 104.45
CA LEU A 398 -31.53 -84.84 104.28
C LEU A 398 -30.62 -85.88 104.94
N PRO A 399 -29.49 -86.24 104.29
CA PRO A 399 -28.45 -87.02 104.95
C PRO A 399 -28.00 -86.35 106.26
N PRO A 400 -27.63 -87.11 107.30
CA PRO A 400 -27.22 -86.52 108.59
C PRO A 400 -25.88 -85.80 108.43
N TYR A 401 -25.90 -84.47 108.40
CA TYR A 401 -24.70 -83.62 108.40
C TYR A 401 -24.44 -83.05 109.80
N GLN A 402 -23.17 -82.86 110.17
CA GLN A 402 -22.82 -82.23 111.46
C GLN A 402 -22.73 -80.70 111.32
N VAL A 403 -22.91 -79.99 112.44
CA VAL A 403 -22.79 -78.53 112.51
C VAL A 403 -21.40 -78.11 112.02
N GLY A 404 -21.34 -77.43 110.87
CA GLY A 404 -20.10 -76.97 110.21
C GLY A 404 -19.87 -77.49 108.79
N ASP A 405 -20.60 -78.51 108.33
CA ASP A 405 -20.35 -79.15 107.02
C ASP A 405 -20.94 -78.41 105.81
N MET A 406 -21.74 -77.36 106.06
CA MET A 406 -22.43 -76.60 105.02
C MET A 406 -22.26 -75.10 105.21
N THR A 407 -21.96 -74.41 104.12
CA THR A 407 -22.08 -72.97 104.01
C THR A 407 -23.24 -72.60 103.08
N LEU A 408 -23.98 -71.56 103.45
CA LEU A 408 -25.14 -71.08 102.70
C LEU A 408 -24.87 -69.72 102.08
N ASP A 409 -25.15 -69.61 100.79
CA ASP A 409 -25.20 -68.36 100.05
C ASP A 409 -26.66 -67.92 99.91
N VAL A 410 -26.97 -66.73 100.40
CA VAL A 410 -28.33 -66.17 100.35
C VAL A 410 -28.42 -65.15 99.24
N TYR A 411 -29.31 -65.40 98.29
CA TYR A 411 -29.64 -64.48 97.21
C TYR A 411 -31.03 -63.91 97.41
N ILE A 412 -31.17 -62.60 97.24
CA ILE A 412 -32.47 -61.90 97.28
C ILE A 412 -32.67 -61.24 95.92
N ASN A 413 -33.77 -61.58 95.24
CA ASN A 413 -34.10 -61.09 93.90
C ASN A 413 -32.96 -61.24 92.87
N GLY A 414 -32.17 -62.32 93.00
CA GLY A 414 -31.08 -62.68 92.08
C GLY A 414 -29.70 -62.09 92.43
N GLY A 415 -29.61 -61.15 93.37
CA GLY A 415 -28.32 -60.63 93.87
C GLY A 415 -27.84 -61.42 95.09
N LEU A 416 -26.54 -61.77 95.14
CA LEU A 416 -25.90 -62.39 96.30
C LEU A 416 -25.84 -61.36 97.43
N GLN A 417 -26.45 -61.66 98.57
CA GLN A 417 -26.46 -60.77 99.73
C GLN A 417 -25.49 -61.23 100.81
N HIS A 418 -25.40 -62.55 101.03
CA HIS A 418 -24.43 -63.13 101.94
C HIS A 418 -23.83 -64.38 101.32
N GLU A 419 -22.51 -64.46 101.36
CA GLU A 419 -21.74 -65.63 100.95
C GLU A 419 -21.25 -66.37 102.19
N GLY A 420 -21.35 -67.70 102.22
CA GLY A 420 -20.61 -68.50 103.18
C GLY A 420 -21.18 -68.59 104.61
N LEU A 421 -22.49 -68.39 104.83
CA LEU A 421 -23.08 -68.42 106.18
C LEU A 421 -23.01 -69.83 106.79
N ASN A 422 -22.42 -69.93 107.98
CA ASN A 422 -22.34 -71.18 108.74
C ASN A 422 -23.69 -71.49 109.40
N TYR A 423 -24.16 -72.71 109.19
CA TYR A 423 -25.40 -73.22 109.77
C TYR A 423 -25.28 -73.43 111.29
N ALA A 424 -26.20 -72.86 112.08
CA ALA A 424 -26.31 -73.10 113.52
C ALA A 424 -27.74 -73.50 113.89
N GLU A 425 -27.90 -74.63 114.59
CA GLU A 425 -29.20 -75.15 115.00
C GLU A 425 -29.72 -74.40 116.24
N VAL A 426 -30.90 -73.80 116.17
CA VAL A 426 -31.56 -73.15 117.32
C VAL A 426 -32.57 -74.11 117.93
N ALA A 427 -32.44 -74.39 119.23
CA ALA A 427 -33.33 -75.29 119.95
C ALA A 427 -34.78 -74.76 119.96
N GLY A 428 -35.69 -75.43 119.24
CA GLY A 428 -37.13 -75.12 119.24
C GLY A 428 -37.79 -74.98 117.87
N GLY A 429 -37.05 -75.09 116.77
CA GLY A 429 -37.58 -75.06 115.40
C GLY A 429 -36.59 -74.43 114.41
N LEU A 430 -36.56 -74.92 113.18
CA LEU A 430 -35.59 -74.52 112.15
C LEU A 430 -35.87 -73.09 111.67
N SER A 431 -35.03 -72.15 112.10
CA SER A 431 -34.98 -70.79 111.56
C SER A 431 -33.52 -70.42 111.30
N ILE A 432 -33.25 -69.91 110.10
CA ILE A 432 -31.95 -69.30 109.78
C ILE A 432 -32.15 -67.80 109.98
N ASN A 433 -31.58 -67.27 111.04
CA ASN A 433 -31.53 -65.83 111.26
C ASN A 433 -30.28 -65.29 110.58
N PHE A 434 -30.47 -64.39 109.61
CA PHE A 434 -29.40 -63.60 109.03
C PHE A 434 -29.83 -62.14 109.00
N ASP A 435 -28.90 -61.25 109.31
CA ASP A 435 -29.15 -59.82 109.30
C ASP A 435 -29.03 -59.30 107.87
N VAL A 436 -30.14 -58.87 107.28
CA VAL A 436 -30.16 -58.18 106.00
C VAL A 436 -29.69 -56.76 106.27
N GLY A 437 -28.38 -56.54 106.17
CA GLY A 437 -27.70 -55.34 106.64
C GLY A 437 -28.37 -54.00 106.27
N ASP A 438 -28.05 -52.97 107.05
CA ASP A 438 -28.65 -51.63 107.04
C ASP A 438 -29.00 -51.12 105.63
N GLY A 439 -30.29 -51.15 105.29
CA GLY A 439 -30.83 -50.55 104.07
C GLY A 439 -31.66 -51.49 103.18
N THR A 440 -31.64 -52.80 103.42
CA THR A 440 -32.42 -53.75 102.60
C THR A 440 -33.79 -54.00 103.22
N THR A 441 -34.86 -53.44 102.64
CA THR A 441 -36.24 -53.67 103.13
C THR A 441 -36.88 -54.80 102.36
N LEU A 442 -37.11 -55.94 103.01
CA LEU A 442 -37.84 -57.08 102.41
C LEU A 442 -39.34 -56.78 102.36
N ILE A 443 -39.98 -57.02 101.21
CA ILE A 443 -41.43 -56.90 101.04
C ILE A 443 -42.07 -58.26 100.76
N THR A 444 -43.35 -58.39 101.13
CA THR A 444 -44.12 -59.62 100.86
C THR A 444 -44.15 -59.92 99.37
N GLY A 445 -43.54 -61.04 98.96
CA GLY A 445 -43.45 -61.48 97.56
C GLY A 445 -42.03 -61.55 97.00
N ASP A 446 -41.02 -61.04 97.72
CA ASP A 446 -39.62 -61.18 97.31
C ASP A 446 -39.20 -62.66 97.26
N LEU A 447 -38.43 -63.01 96.22
CA LEU A 447 -37.90 -64.36 96.06
C LEU A 447 -36.55 -64.45 96.77
N VAL A 448 -36.53 -65.17 97.89
CA VAL A 448 -35.29 -65.54 98.58
C VAL A 448 -34.85 -66.90 98.04
N THR A 449 -33.67 -66.93 97.42
CA THR A 449 -33.05 -68.16 96.93
C THR A 449 -31.85 -68.46 97.83
N ILE A 450 -31.94 -69.57 98.55
CA ILE A 450 -30.86 -70.08 99.35
C ILE A 450 -30.12 -71.13 98.52
N LYS A 451 -28.84 -70.90 98.26
CA LYS A 451 -27.96 -71.94 97.72
C LYS A 451 -27.12 -72.45 98.87
N TYR A 452 -26.99 -73.76 99.01
CA TYR A 452 -26.05 -74.33 99.95
C TYR A 452 -24.94 -75.04 99.20
N GLN A 453 -23.74 -75.00 99.77
CA GLN A 453 -22.60 -75.75 99.32
C GLN A 453 -22.20 -76.71 100.45
N VAL A 454 -22.11 -78.00 100.12
CA VAL A 454 -21.54 -79.02 101.02
C VAL A 454 -20.04 -78.94 100.87
N ASN A 455 -19.33 -78.63 101.96
CA ASN A 455 -17.90 -78.32 101.87
C ASN A 455 -16.99 -79.54 102.04
N ASN A 456 -17.52 -80.77 102.05
CA ASN A 456 -16.70 -81.98 102.03
C ASN A 456 -17.38 -83.12 101.26
N VAL A 457 -16.84 -83.41 100.07
CA VAL A 457 -16.77 -84.78 99.56
C VAL A 457 -15.36 -84.90 98.98
N GLU A 458 -14.50 -85.68 99.64
CA GLU A 458 -13.24 -86.16 99.06
C GLU A 458 -13.48 -86.95 97.77
#